data_AF-W5YVN6-F1
#
_entry.id   AF-W5YVN6-F1
#
_cell.length_a   1.000
_cell.length_b   1.000
_cell.length_c   1.000
_cell.angle_alpha   90.00
_cell.angle_beta   90.00
_cell.angle_gamma   90.00
#
_symmetry.space_group_name_H-M   'P 1'
#
loop_
_entity.id
_entity.type
_entity.pdbx_description
1 polymer ?
#
loop_
_entity_poly.entity_id
_entity_poly.type
_entity_poly.pdbx_seq_one_letter_code
_entity_poly.pdbx_strand_id
1 'polypeptide(L)' 'MINWRLFMMSIQEAKQLVLDAFRYHAPSWINLRTIAEFIQWAEFESPTDDEILVCVDALIASGDIVKVASGWQIASAAK' A
#
# COMPACT_ATOMS: atom_id res chain seq x y z
N MET A 1 -22.48 8.32 -6.96
CA MET A 1 -21.05 8.02 -7.18
C MET A 1 -20.70 6.94 -6.17
N ILE A 2 -20.42 5.72 -6.63
CA ILE A 2 -20.08 4.60 -5.76
C ILE A 2 -18.58 4.72 -5.49
N ASN A 3 -18.21 5.12 -4.27
CA ASN A 3 -16.82 5.07 -3.82
C ASN A 3 -16.55 3.64 -3.40
N TRP A 4 -15.72 2.94 -4.19
CA TRP A 4 -15.44 1.53 -3.97
C TRP A 4 -14.46 1.37 -2.80
N ARG A 5 -14.66 0.34 -1.98
CA ARG A 5 -13.70 -0.07 -0.93
C ARG A 5 -12.68 -1.04 -1.49
N LEU A 6 -11.47 -1.08 -0.92
CA LEU A 6 -10.45 -2.08 -1.27
C LEU A 6 -10.99 -3.52 -1.24
N PHE A 7 -11.81 -3.88 -0.24
CA PHE A 7 -12.41 -5.22 -0.17
C PHE A 7 -13.46 -5.54 -1.23
N MET A 8 -13.96 -4.55 -1.97
CA MET A 8 -14.83 -4.80 -3.13
C MET A 8 -14.02 -5.11 -4.40
N MET A 9 -12.70 -4.94 -4.36
CA MET A 9 -11.77 -5.31 -5.43
C MET A 9 -11.21 -6.72 -5.19
N SER A 10 -10.62 -7.31 -6.23
CA SER A 10 -9.82 -8.53 -6.03
C SER A 10 -8.59 -8.21 -5.18
N ILE A 11 -8.12 -9.18 -4.40
CA ILE A 11 -6.91 -9.04 -3.58
C ILE A 11 -5.68 -8.64 -4.42
N GLN A 12 -5.64 -9.03 -5.69
CA GLN A 12 -4.55 -8.69 -6.59
C GLN A 12 -4.58 -7.22 -7.02
N GLU A 13 -5.76 -6.65 -7.26
CA GLU A 13 -5.90 -5.22 -7.56
C GLU A 13 -5.60 -4.36 -6.33
N ALA A 14 -6.10 -4.76 -5.16
CA ALA A 14 -5.80 -4.08 -3.89
C ALA A 14 -4.29 -4.06 -3.60
N LYS A 15 -3.61 -5.20 -3.81
CA LYS A 15 -2.14 -5.28 -3.72
C LYS A 15 -1.45 -4.35 -4.71
N GLN A 16 -1.93 -4.28 -5.95
CA GLN A 16 -1.33 -3.43 -6.97
C GLN A 16 -1.46 -1.94 -6.61
N LEU A 17 -2.63 -1.52 -6.12
CA LEU A 17 -2.85 -0.14 -5.68
C LEU A 17 -1.93 0.25 -4.52
N VAL A 18 -1.80 -0.64 -3.53
CA VAL A 18 -0.87 -0.43 -2.40
C VAL A 18 0.58 -0.37 -2.89
N LEU A 19 0.97 -1.26 -3.82
CA LEU A 19 2.30 -1.24 -4.43
C LEU A 19 2.57 0.06 -5.22
N ASP A 20 1.56 0.62 -5.86
CA ASP A 20 1.68 1.88 -6.59
C ASP A 20 1.88 3.07 -5.64
N ALA A 21 1.30 3.04 -4.43
CA ALA A 21 1.62 4.00 -3.38
C ALA A 21 3.13 3.96 -3.04
N PHE A 22 3.69 2.75 -2.88
CA PHE A 22 5.14 2.59 -2.65
C PHE A 22 5.98 3.13 -3.80
N ARG A 23 5.56 2.90 -5.06
CA ARG A 23 6.28 3.38 -6.25
C ARG A 23 6.24 4.90 -6.38
N TYR A 24 5.10 5.50 -6.04
CA TYR A 24 4.94 6.95 -6.06
C TYR A 24 5.86 7.65 -5.06
N HIS A 25 6.06 7.06 -3.88
CA HIS A 25 6.91 7.63 -2.84
C HIS A 25 8.37 7.13 -2.87
N ALA A 26 8.71 6.23 -3.79
CA ALA A 26 10.06 5.73 -3.94
C ALA A 26 11.04 6.88 -4.26
N PRO A 27 12.29 6.82 -3.75
CA PRO A 27 12.89 5.73 -2.97
C PRO A 27 12.63 5.83 -1.46
N SER A 28 11.73 6.70 -1.00
CA SER A 28 11.49 6.92 0.42
C SER A 28 10.70 5.78 1.06
N TRP A 29 10.88 5.59 2.36
CA TRP A 29 9.97 4.79 3.16
C TRP A 29 8.66 5.54 3.36
N ILE A 30 7.57 4.80 3.52
CA ILE A 30 6.23 5.31 3.82
C ILE A 30 5.63 4.54 4.99
N ASN A 31 4.69 5.18 5.68
CA ASN A 31 3.93 4.59 6.77
C ASN A 31 2.49 4.29 6.33
N LEU A 32 1.72 3.67 7.22
CA LEU A 32 0.35 3.26 6.94
C LEU A 32 -0.54 4.45 6.56
N ARG A 33 -0.38 5.60 7.23
CA ARG A 33 -1.15 6.81 6.95
C ARG A 33 -0.91 7.31 5.52
N THR A 34 0.35 7.34 5.08
CA THR A 34 0.69 7.74 3.71
C THR A 34 0.04 6.83 2.66
N ILE A 35 -0.04 5.52 2.94
CA ILE A 35 -0.72 4.56 2.05
C ILE A 35 -2.22 4.84 2.03
N ALA A 36 -2.86 5.07 3.18
CA ALA A 36 -4.27 5.40 3.27
C ALA A 36 -4.62 6.70 2.53
N GLU A 37 -3.81 7.74 2.70
CA GLU A 37 -3.96 9.03 2.02
C GLU A 37 -3.85 8.88 0.50
N PHE A 38 -2.90 8.07 0.02
CA PHE A 38 -2.76 7.78 -1.42
C PHE A 38 -4.00 7.07 -1.98
N ILE A 39 -4.51 6.07 -1.27
CA ILE A 39 -5.68 5.29 -1.72
C ILE A 39 -6.93 6.17 -1.74
N GLN A 40 -7.11 7.02 -0.72
CA GLN A 40 -8.21 7.99 -0.70
C GLN A 40 -8.09 9.01 -1.85
N TRP A 41 -6.88 9.45 -2.19
CA TRP A 41 -6.64 10.34 -3.33
C TRP A 41 -6.95 9.65 -4.66
N ALA A 42 -6.72 8.34 -4.77
CA ALA A 42 -7.02 7.53 -5.94
C ALA A 42 -8.54 7.26 -6.13
N GLU A 43 -9.39 8.12 -5.59
CA GLU A 43 -10.87 8.07 -5.66
C GLU A 43 -11.53 6.89 -4.93
N PHE A 44 -10.83 6.26 -3.98
CA PHE A 44 -11.40 5.20 -3.13
C PHE A 44 -11.96 5.73 -1.80
N GLU A 45 -12.85 4.96 -1.19
CA GLU A 45 -13.17 5.16 0.23
C GLU A 45 -11.91 4.94 1.07
N SER A 46 -11.80 5.68 2.18
CA SER A 46 -10.66 5.55 3.09
C SER A 46 -10.55 4.09 3.55
N PRO A 47 -9.43 3.42 3.25
CA PRO A 47 -9.25 2.03 3.63
C PRO A 47 -9.00 1.93 5.14
N THR A 48 -9.44 0.82 5.73
CA THR A 48 -9.10 0.50 7.11
C THR A 48 -7.63 0.09 7.23
N ASP A 49 -7.05 0.27 8.42
CA ASP A 49 -5.67 -0.14 8.70
C ASP A 49 -5.46 -1.64 8.41
N ASP A 50 -6.44 -2.48 8.75
CA ASP A 50 -6.40 -3.92 8.50
C ASP A 50 -6.37 -4.26 7.00
N GLU A 51 -7.15 -3.55 6.16
CA GLU A 51 -7.14 -3.72 4.70
C GLU A 51 -5.74 -3.47 4.13
N ILE A 52 -5.10 -2.40 4.60
CA ILE A 52 -3.76 -2.01 4.16
C ILE A 52 -2.73 -3.02 4.65
N LEU A 53 -2.80 -3.43 5.92
CA LEU A 53 -1.86 -4.38 6.51
C LEU A 53 -1.88 -5.74 5.82
N VAL A 54 -3.06 -6.25 5.45
CA VAL A 54 -3.17 -7.50 4.67
C VAL A 54 -2.42 -7.38 3.33
N CYS A 55 -2.57 -6.25 2.64
CA CYS A 55 -1.87 -6.02 1.38
C CYS A 55 -0.35 -5.86 1.58
N VAL A 56 0.05 -5.13 2.62
CA VAL A 56 1.46 -4.92 3.00
C VAL A 56 2.13 -6.26 3.34
N ASP A 57 1.51 -7.09 4.18
CA ASP A 57 2.04 -8.40 4.53
C ASP A 57 2.19 -9.31 3.30
N ALA A 58 1.21 -9.26 2.39
CA ALA A 58 1.27 -10.00 1.14
C ALA A 58 2.36 -9.49 0.17
N LEU A 59 2.74 -8.21 0.24
CA LEU A 59 3.83 -7.61 -0.54
C LEU A 59 5.21 -7.88 0.09
N ILE A 60 5.29 -7.96 1.42
CA ILE A 60 6.48 -8.41 2.14
C ILE A 60 6.75 -9.88 1.81
N ALA A 61 5.72 -10.73 1.82
CA ALA A 61 5.84 -12.15 1.51
C ALA A 61 6.31 -12.42 0.07
N SER A 62 5.97 -11.55 -0.89
CA SER A 62 6.48 -11.62 -2.27
C SER A 62 7.85 -10.97 -2.47
N GLY A 63 8.37 -10.27 -1.46
CA GLY A 63 9.66 -9.57 -1.54
C GLY A 63 9.63 -8.25 -2.32
N ASP A 64 8.43 -7.69 -2.59
CA ASP A 64 8.28 -6.42 -3.31
C ASP A 64 8.67 -5.23 -2.43
N ILE A 65 8.39 -5.32 -1.12
CA ILE A 65 8.68 -4.30 -0.12
C ILE A 65 9.37 -4.91 1.10
N VAL A 66 10.05 -4.08 1.87
CA VAL A 66 10.70 -4.45 3.12
C VAL A 66 10.30 -3.50 4.25
N LYS A 67 10.28 -4.01 5.48
CA LYS A 67 10.08 -3.21 6.69
C LYS A 67 11.40 -2.56 7.11
N VAL A 68 11.35 -1.27 7.40
CA VAL A 68 12.45 -0.49 7.99
C VAL A 68 12.02 0.11 9.31
N ALA A 69 12.96 0.71 10.05
CA ALA A 69 12.70 1.30 11.36
C ALA A 69 11.54 2.31 11.35
N SER A 70 11.39 3.07 10.26
CA SER A 70 10.41 4.15 10.16
C SER A 70 9.11 3.78 9.41
N GLY A 71 9.03 2.58 8.83
CA GLY A 71 7.88 2.18 7.98
C GLY A 71 8.23 1.06 7.01
N TRP A 72 7.81 1.21 5.76
CA TRP A 72 8.06 0.24 4.69
C TRP A 72 8.57 0.95 3.44
N GLN A 73 9.38 0.25 2.65
CA GLN A 73 9.95 0.77 1.41
C GLN A 73 10.03 -0.32 0.35
N ILE A 74 10.13 0.08 -0.92
CA ILE A 74 10.38 -0.89 -2.00
C ILE A 74 11.72 -1.59 -1.76
N ALA A 75 11.73 -2.92 -1.92
CA ALA A 75 12.93 -3.74 -1.66
C ALA A 75 14.15 -3.28 -2.49
N SER A 76 13.94 -2.82 -3.73
CA SER A 76 15.00 -2.29 -4.60
C SER A 76 15.63 -0.98 -4.10
N ALA A 77 14.93 -0.21 -3.27
CA ALA A 77 15.40 1.06 -2.70
C ALA A 77 16.13 0.89 -1.36
N ALA A 78 16.12 -0.31 -0.77
CA ALA A 78 16.61 -0.59 0.58
C ALA A 78 18.14 -0.75 0.73
N LYS A 79 18.93 -0.17 -0.18
CA LYS A 79 20.39 -0.38 -0.27
C LYS A 79 21.20 0.67 0.47
#